data_AF-A0A081A938-F1
#
_entry.id   AF-A0A081A938-F1
#
_cell.length_a   1.000
_cell.length_b   1.000
_cell.length_c   1.000
_cell.angle_alpha   90.00
_cell.angle_beta   90.00
_cell.angle_gamma   90.00
#
_symmetry.space_group_name_H-M   'P 1'
#
loop_
_entity.id
_entity.type
_entity.pdbx_description
1 polymer ?
#
loop_
_entity_poly.entity_id
_entity_poly.type
_entity_poly.pdbx_seq_one_letter_code
_entity_poly.pdbx_strand_id
1 'polypeptide(L)'
;MSDFDKPFWIYAFVELFPFGRGGLDEPRSIPIGIEEYIRYCLRLSPRRHARHHSFTFVAFDVLARHRAMQAVYLRAKMAPSAVAMTTSIRREELVEHLRSRENHLQNLSKNTFGAPAPHAEQNIRNLFSLISTGMRAHFGSNEERSRARSNLLAMQLAYGQPSIFFTISPSSSSSYRVAALGGAVEDELLDAVNQELTEILRMSKAKLGAAAASNPTACAR
;
A
#
# COMPACT_ATOMS: atom_id res chain seq x y z
N MET A 1 -7.57 -29.01 -10.99
CA MET A 1 -6.13 -28.74 -10.97
C MET A 1 -5.88 -27.58 -10.02
N SER A 2 -4.95 -27.71 -9.08
CA SER A 2 -4.66 -26.71 -8.06
C SER A 2 -3.62 -25.71 -8.57
N ASP A 3 -3.63 -24.48 -8.05
CA ASP A 3 -2.59 -23.47 -8.29
C ASP A 3 -1.26 -23.78 -7.61
N PHE A 4 -1.20 -24.83 -6.78
CA PHE A 4 0.03 -25.40 -6.24
C PHE A 4 0.70 -26.40 -7.21
N ASP A 5 -0.02 -26.87 -8.22
CA ASP A 5 0.50 -27.81 -9.20
C ASP A 5 1.46 -27.08 -10.15
N LYS A 6 2.67 -27.61 -10.35
CA LYS A 6 3.66 -27.05 -11.30
C LYS A 6 3.11 -26.83 -12.72
N PRO A 7 2.29 -27.72 -13.30
CA PRO A 7 1.77 -27.51 -14.64
C PRO A 7 0.58 -26.53 -14.68
N PHE A 8 0.16 -25.96 -13.54
CA PHE A 8 -0.98 -25.03 -13.45
C PHE A 8 -0.95 -23.96 -14.54
N TRP A 9 0.18 -23.26 -14.68
CA TRP A 9 0.34 -22.15 -15.61
C TRP A 9 0.16 -22.52 -17.07
N ILE A 10 0.61 -23.72 -17.45
CA ILE A 10 0.56 -24.19 -18.84
C ILE A 10 -0.89 -24.46 -19.23
N TYR A 11 -1.63 -25.19 -18.38
CA TYR A 11 -3.01 -25.55 -18.69
C TYR A 11 -4.02 -24.43 -18.43
N ALA A 12 -3.72 -23.52 -17.50
CA ALA A 12 -4.57 -22.34 -17.27
C ALA A 12 -4.47 -21.29 -18.39
N PHE A 13 -3.34 -21.23 -19.11
CA PHE A 13 -3.07 -20.24 -20.14
C PHE A 13 -2.59 -20.86 -21.45
N VAL A 14 -3.40 -21.75 -22.04
CA VAL A 14 -3.07 -22.45 -23.29
C VAL A 14 -2.70 -21.47 -24.43
N GLU A 15 -3.31 -20.29 -24.45
CA GLU A 15 -3.03 -19.22 -25.43
C GLU A 15 -1.60 -18.67 -25.33
N LEU A 16 -1.06 -18.60 -24.11
CA LEU A 16 0.30 -18.14 -23.83
C LEU A 16 1.32 -19.26 -24.01
N PHE A 17 0.88 -20.52 -23.83
CA PHE A 17 1.68 -21.73 -23.92
C PHE A 17 1.14 -22.71 -24.99
N PRO A 18 1.16 -22.33 -26.28
CA PRO A 18 0.49 -23.10 -27.35
C PRO A 18 1.05 -24.51 -27.55
N PHE A 19 2.30 -24.74 -27.17
CA PHE A 19 2.95 -26.06 -27.28
C PHE A 19 2.91 -26.86 -25.96
N GLY A 20 2.22 -26.37 -24.94
CA GLY A 20 2.23 -27.00 -23.62
C GLY A 20 3.61 -26.99 -22.94
N ARG A 21 4.47 -26.04 -23.33
CA ARG A 21 5.87 -25.93 -22.94
C ARG A 21 6.17 -24.59 -22.30
N GLY A 22 7.30 -24.51 -21.60
CA GLY A 22 7.80 -23.31 -20.93
C GLY A 22 7.38 -23.17 -19.47
N GLY A 23 6.60 -24.08 -18.89
CA GLY A 23 6.12 -23.96 -17.51
C GLY A 23 7.08 -24.51 -16.45
N LEU A 24 6.69 -24.37 -15.17
CA LEU A 24 7.52 -24.76 -14.01
C LEU A 24 7.86 -26.26 -13.96
N ASP A 25 7.09 -27.10 -14.65
CA ASP A 25 7.25 -28.56 -14.61
C ASP A 25 8.34 -29.09 -15.55
N GLU A 26 8.86 -28.24 -16.45
CA GLU A 26 9.90 -28.67 -17.37
C GLU A 26 11.24 -28.95 -16.66
N PRO A 27 11.95 -30.02 -17.07
CA PRO A 27 13.26 -30.33 -16.52
C PRO A 27 14.24 -29.21 -16.87
N ARG A 28 14.92 -28.68 -15.85
CA ARG A 28 15.92 -27.62 -15.97
C ARG A 28 17.14 -27.99 -15.14
N SER A 29 18.32 -27.54 -15.58
CA SER A 29 19.57 -27.70 -14.81
C SER A 29 19.47 -27.01 -13.44
N ILE A 30 18.83 -25.85 -13.39
CA ILE A 30 18.59 -25.09 -12.16
C ILE A 30 17.07 -24.96 -11.96
N PRO A 31 16.52 -25.42 -10.82
CA PRO A 31 15.10 -25.25 -10.54
C PRO A 31 14.77 -23.77 -10.33
N ILE A 32 13.64 -23.32 -10.87
CA ILE A 32 13.18 -21.94 -10.79
C ILE A 32 12.00 -21.89 -9.81
N GLY A 33 12.03 -20.95 -8.87
CA GLY A 33 10.90 -20.70 -7.97
C GLY A 33 9.75 -19.99 -8.69
N ILE A 34 8.53 -20.13 -8.17
CA ILE A 34 7.32 -19.53 -8.77
C ILE A 34 7.43 -18.02 -8.98
N GLU A 35 8.05 -17.30 -8.04
CA GLU A 35 8.23 -15.84 -8.13
C GLU A 35 9.17 -15.45 -9.28
N GLU A 36 10.30 -16.16 -9.42
CA GLU A 36 11.25 -15.90 -10.51
C GLU A 36 10.67 -16.30 -11.87
N TYR A 37 9.90 -17.38 -11.91
CA TYR A 37 9.19 -17.79 -13.11
C TYR A 37 8.16 -16.75 -13.58
N ILE A 38 7.33 -16.24 -12.68
CA ILE A 38 6.37 -15.18 -13.01
C ILE A 38 7.09 -13.91 -13.46
N ARG A 39 8.16 -13.53 -12.76
CA ARG A 39 9.01 -12.39 -13.14
C ARG A 39 9.58 -12.55 -14.54
N TYR A 40 10.08 -13.75 -14.86
CA TYR A 40 10.56 -14.09 -16.19
C TYR A 40 9.45 -13.94 -17.24
N CYS A 41 8.28 -14.54 -17.03
CA CYS A 41 7.14 -14.46 -17.96
C CYS A 41 6.74 -13.02 -18.25
N LEU A 42 6.70 -12.16 -17.23
CA LEU A 42 6.35 -10.73 -17.36
C LEU A 42 7.44 -9.90 -18.07
N ARG A 43 8.70 -10.35 -18.05
CA ARG A 43 9.86 -9.66 -18.66
C ARG A 43 10.21 -10.15 -20.07
N LEU A 44 9.53 -11.19 -20.56
CA LEU A 44 9.72 -11.69 -21.92
C LEU A 44 9.53 -10.57 -22.96
N SER A 45 10.45 -10.50 -23.94
CA SER A 45 10.45 -9.49 -25.01
C SER A 45 9.09 -9.30 -25.70
N PRO A 46 8.34 -10.36 -26.08
CA PRO A 46 7.03 -10.22 -26.72
C PRO A 46 5.95 -9.57 -25.84
N ARG A 47 6.18 -9.44 -24.52
CA ARG A 47 5.24 -8.92 -23.51
C ARG A 47 3.84 -9.56 -23.51
N ARG A 48 3.65 -10.71 -24.19
CA ARG A 48 2.35 -11.40 -24.30
C ARG A 48 1.73 -11.67 -22.93
N HIS A 49 2.51 -12.23 -22.01
CA HIS A 49 2.08 -12.49 -20.62
C HIS A 49 1.71 -11.20 -19.87
N ALA A 50 2.51 -10.13 -20.02
CA ALA A 50 2.26 -8.87 -19.33
C ALA A 50 1.04 -8.10 -19.88
N ARG A 51 0.70 -8.29 -21.17
CA ARG A 51 -0.46 -7.68 -21.82
C ARG A 51 -1.71 -8.55 -21.78
N HIS A 52 -1.59 -9.81 -21.37
CA HIS A 52 -2.72 -10.73 -21.28
C HIS A 52 -3.72 -10.22 -20.23
N HIS A 53 -5.01 -10.27 -20.57
CA HIS A 53 -6.07 -9.65 -19.77
C HIS A 53 -6.18 -10.21 -18.34
N SER A 54 -5.82 -11.48 -18.12
CA SER A 54 -5.96 -12.17 -16.83
C SER A 54 -4.64 -12.65 -16.21
N PHE A 55 -3.55 -12.75 -16.96
CA PHE A 55 -2.33 -13.43 -16.49
C PHE A 55 -1.74 -12.72 -15.27
N THR A 56 -1.60 -11.41 -15.34
CA THR A 56 -1.04 -10.59 -14.25
C THR A 56 -1.88 -10.68 -12.98
N PHE A 57 -3.21 -10.71 -13.10
CA PHE A 57 -4.12 -10.83 -11.95
C PHE A 57 -4.01 -12.21 -11.30
N VAL A 58 -4.05 -13.28 -12.09
CA VAL A 58 -3.88 -14.65 -11.58
C VAL A 58 -2.48 -14.83 -10.98
N ALA A 59 -1.44 -14.30 -11.61
CA ALA A 59 -0.07 -14.29 -11.09
C ALA A 59 0.01 -13.62 -9.71
N PHE A 60 -0.65 -12.46 -9.55
CA PHE A 60 -0.72 -11.77 -8.27
C PHE A 60 -1.42 -12.62 -7.20
N ASP A 61 -2.61 -13.13 -7.50
CA ASP A 61 -3.41 -13.91 -6.54
C ASP A 61 -2.72 -15.20 -6.11
N VAL A 62 -2.12 -15.93 -7.07
CA VAL A 62 -1.38 -17.15 -6.78
C VAL A 62 -0.15 -16.84 -5.93
N LEU A 63 0.60 -15.78 -6.22
CA LEU A 63 1.75 -15.36 -5.40
C LEU A 63 1.32 -14.96 -3.98
N ALA A 64 0.25 -14.19 -3.84
CA ALA A 64 -0.28 -13.76 -2.54
C ALA A 64 -0.66 -14.99 -1.69
N ARG A 65 -1.37 -15.94 -2.31
CA ARG A 65 -1.82 -17.17 -1.67
C ARG A 65 -0.66 -18.08 -1.28
N HIS A 66 0.30 -18.29 -2.18
CA HIS A 66 1.49 -19.09 -1.91
C HIS A 66 2.29 -18.51 -0.74
N ARG A 67 2.51 -17.20 -0.70
CA ARG A 67 3.22 -16.53 0.42
C ARG A 67 2.47 -16.68 1.74
N ALA A 68 1.16 -16.44 1.74
CA ALA A 68 0.33 -16.61 2.94
C ALA A 68 0.37 -18.05 3.46
N MET A 69 0.19 -19.04 2.58
CA MET A 69 0.22 -20.45 2.96
C MET A 69 1.60 -20.91 3.41
N GLN A 70 2.68 -20.47 2.77
CA GLN A 70 4.05 -20.77 3.20
C GLN A 70 4.31 -20.23 4.61
N ALA A 71 3.89 -19.00 4.91
CA ALA A 71 4.05 -18.42 6.24
C ALA A 71 3.28 -19.20 7.31
N VAL A 72 2.04 -19.59 7.02
CA VAL A 72 1.22 -20.41 7.91
C VAL A 72 1.82 -21.81 8.09
N TYR A 73 2.29 -22.44 7.02
CA TYR A 73 2.95 -23.74 7.03
C TYR A 73 4.21 -23.74 7.90
N LEU A 74 5.09 -22.74 7.72
CA LEU A 74 6.29 -22.59 8.53
C LEU A 74 5.96 -22.39 10.01
N ARG A 75 4.96 -21.55 10.30
CA ARG A 75 4.48 -21.32 11.67
C ARG A 75 3.93 -22.59 12.29
N ALA A 76 3.15 -23.37 11.53
CA ALA A 76 2.60 -24.65 11.95
C ALA A 76 3.69 -25.68 12.24
N LYS A 77 4.73 -25.74 11.40
CA LYS A 77 5.88 -26.62 11.59
C LYS A 77 6.71 -26.23 12.81
N MET A 78 6.86 -24.94 13.08
CA MET A 78 7.61 -24.44 14.25
C MET A 78 6.86 -24.60 15.58
N ALA A 79 5.52 -24.61 15.56
CA ALA A 79 4.69 -24.73 16.77
C ALA A 79 3.49 -25.67 16.54
N PRO A 80 3.73 -26.99 16.43
CA PRO A 80 2.67 -27.96 16.11
C PRO A 80 1.61 -28.05 17.22
N SER A 81 1.99 -27.90 18.49
CA SER A 81 1.06 -27.89 19.63
C SER A 81 0.04 -26.74 19.53
N ALA A 82 0.47 -25.55 19.14
CA ALA A 82 -0.40 -24.40 18.97
C ALA A 82 -1.44 -24.63 17.86
N VAL A 83 -1.08 -25.36 16.79
CA VAL A 83 -2.01 -25.71 15.70
C VAL A 83 -3.00 -26.80 16.15
N ALA A 84 -2.52 -27.84 16.84
CA ALA A 84 -3.40 -28.89 17.36
C ALA A 84 -4.46 -28.34 18.33
N MET A 85 -4.13 -27.32 19.11
CA MET A 85 -5.11 -26.64 19.98
C MET A 85 -6.16 -25.83 19.20
N THR A 86 -5.91 -25.46 17.94
CA THR A 86 -6.90 -24.74 17.13
C THR A 86 -7.95 -25.65 16.50
N THR A 87 -7.68 -26.95 16.34
CA THR A 87 -8.63 -27.88 15.72
C THR A 87 -9.78 -28.28 16.65
N SER A 88 -9.67 -28.02 17.96
CA SER A 88 -10.71 -28.31 18.95
C SER A 88 -11.73 -27.19 19.14
N ILE A 89 -11.60 -26.06 18.44
CA ILE A 89 -12.46 -24.89 18.62
C ILE A 89 -13.84 -25.16 18.02
N ARG A 90 -14.89 -25.00 18.83
CA ARG A 90 -16.26 -25.10 18.33
C ARG A 90 -16.66 -23.85 17.57
N ARG A 91 -17.54 -24.00 16.59
CA ARG A 91 -18.00 -22.86 15.76
C ARG A 91 -18.73 -21.83 16.62
N GLU A 92 -19.51 -22.28 17.59
CA GLU A 92 -20.32 -21.44 18.47
C GLU A 92 -19.42 -20.54 19.32
N GLU A 93 -18.36 -21.09 19.90
CA GLU A 93 -17.35 -20.35 20.69
C GLU A 93 -16.66 -19.27 19.85
N LEU A 94 -16.30 -19.60 18.60
CA LEU A 94 -15.68 -18.64 17.69
C LEU A 94 -16.63 -17.50 17.31
N VAL A 95 -17.90 -17.82 17.03
CA VAL A 95 -18.93 -16.81 16.69
C VAL A 95 -19.18 -15.88 17.87
N GLU A 96 -19.28 -16.41 19.08
CA GLU A 96 -19.48 -15.60 20.28
C GLU A 96 -18.29 -14.68 20.55
N HIS A 97 -17.07 -15.18 20.34
CA HIS A 97 -15.87 -14.37 20.43
C HIS A 97 -15.83 -13.24 19.38
N LEU A 98 -16.24 -13.52 18.14
CA LEU A 98 -16.34 -12.50 17.09
C LEU A 98 -17.39 -11.43 17.41
N ARG A 99 -18.57 -11.82 17.91
CA ARG A 99 -19.61 -10.87 18.35
C ARG A 99 -19.12 -9.99 19.49
N SER A 100 -18.47 -10.59 20.49
CA SER A 100 -17.89 -9.87 21.62
C SER A 100 -16.86 -8.84 21.15
N ARG A 101 -16.01 -9.21 20.18
CA ARG A 101 -15.01 -8.31 19.60
C ARG A 101 -15.64 -7.17 18.80
N GLU A 102 -16.66 -7.45 18.01
CA GLU A 102 -17.39 -6.43 17.23
C GLU A 102 -18.10 -5.43 18.15
N ASN A 103 -18.82 -5.92 19.17
CA ASN A 103 -19.45 -5.08 20.18
C ASN A 103 -18.43 -4.17 20.88
N HIS A 104 -17.25 -4.69 21.20
CA HIS A 104 -16.18 -3.91 21.81
C HIS A 104 -15.71 -2.78 20.87
N LEU A 105 -15.51 -3.05 19.58
CA LEU A 105 -15.14 -2.03 18.58
C LEU A 105 -16.23 -0.96 18.42
N GLN A 106 -17.50 -1.35 18.44
CA GLN A 106 -18.62 -0.41 18.38
C GLN A 106 -18.74 0.46 19.63
N ASN A 107 -18.42 -0.06 20.81
CA ASN A 107 -18.41 0.71 22.04
C ASN A 107 -17.27 1.75 22.04
N LEU A 108 -16.09 1.37 21.54
CA LEU A 108 -14.97 2.29 21.35
C LEU A 108 -15.31 3.42 20.38
N SER A 109 -15.98 3.13 19.26
CA SER A 109 -16.37 4.16 18.29
C SER A 109 -17.40 5.13 18.85
N LYS A 110 -18.28 4.66 19.74
CA LYS A 110 -19.26 5.49 20.47
C LYS A 110 -18.68 6.15 21.73
N ASN A 111 -17.37 6.04 21.96
CA ASN A 111 -16.66 6.54 23.14
C ASN A 111 -17.32 6.10 24.47
N THR A 112 -18.01 4.96 24.45
CA THR A 112 -18.67 4.39 25.61
C THR A 112 -17.71 3.37 26.18
N PHE A 113 -17.19 3.63 27.39
CA PHE A 113 -16.33 2.69 28.10
C PHE A 113 -17.18 1.48 28.55
N GLY A 114 -17.33 0.51 27.65
CA GLY A 114 -17.97 -0.77 27.94
C GLY A 114 -17.09 -1.68 28.81
N ALA A 115 -17.63 -2.83 29.18
CA ALA A 115 -16.89 -3.85 29.91
C ALA A 115 -15.58 -4.24 29.17
N PRO A 116 -14.51 -4.60 29.90
CA PRO A 116 -13.26 -5.08 29.31
C PRO A 116 -13.54 -6.22 28.33
N ALA A 117 -12.78 -6.29 27.24
CA ALA A 117 -12.92 -7.38 26.28
C ALA A 117 -12.78 -8.73 27.02
N PRO A 118 -13.72 -9.68 26.81
CA PRO A 118 -13.65 -10.97 27.48
C PRO A 118 -12.31 -11.63 27.15
N HIS A 119 -11.71 -12.26 28.15
CA HIS A 119 -10.45 -12.98 27.96
C HIS A 119 -10.68 -14.11 26.96
N ALA A 120 -10.19 -13.91 25.73
CA ALA A 120 -10.22 -14.94 24.70
C ALA A 120 -9.50 -16.19 25.21
N GLU A 121 -10.10 -17.35 25.06
CA GLU A 121 -9.45 -18.62 25.34
C GLU A 121 -8.16 -18.77 24.53
N GLN A 122 -7.17 -19.47 25.09
CA GLN A 122 -5.86 -19.62 24.47
C GLN A 122 -5.94 -20.22 23.05
N ASN A 123 -6.88 -21.12 22.81
CA ASN A 123 -7.10 -21.76 21.52
C ASN A 123 -7.52 -20.73 20.45
N ILE A 124 -8.47 -19.86 20.79
CA ILE A 124 -8.96 -18.81 19.90
C ILE A 124 -7.85 -17.78 19.61
N ARG A 125 -7.07 -17.39 20.62
CA ARG A 125 -5.90 -16.52 20.44
C ARG A 125 -4.88 -17.13 19.49
N ASN A 126 -4.58 -18.42 19.65
CA ASN A 126 -3.66 -19.15 18.77
C ASN A 126 -4.20 -19.19 17.33
N LEU A 127 -5.50 -19.40 17.14
CA LEU A 127 -6.13 -19.36 15.81
C LEU A 127 -5.95 -17.99 15.14
N PHE A 128 -6.30 -16.90 15.83
CA PHE A 128 -6.10 -15.55 15.28
C PHE A 128 -4.62 -15.23 15.05
N SER A 129 -3.70 -15.77 15.87
CA SER A 129 -2.27 -15.65 15.64
C SER A 129 -1.82 -16.34 14.34
N LEU A 130 -2.34 -17.53 14.05
CA LEU A 130 -2.07 -18.24 12.79
C LEU A 130 -2.64 -17.48 11.59
N ILE A 131 -3.90 -17.02 11.68
CA ILE A 131 -4.53 -16.21 10.63
C ILE A 131 -3.72 -14.93 10.40
N SER A 132 -3.38 -14.21 11.46
CA SER A 132 -2.56 -12.99 11.38
C SER A 132 -1.20 -13.26 10.75
N THR A 133 -0.59 -14.43 11.00
CA THR A 133 0.68 -14.82 10.37
C THR A 133 0.52 -14.94 8.85
N GLY A 134 -0.53 -15.60 8.37
CA GLY A 134 -0.83 -15.66 6.93
C GLY A 134 -1.12 -14.28 6.34
N MET A 135 -1.92 -13.47 7.04
CA MET A 135 -2.27 -12.12 6.60
C MET A 135 -1.04 -11.21 6.50
N ARG A 136 -0.08 -11.29 7.44
CA ARG A 136 1.19 -10.52 7.36
C ARG A 136 2.01 -10.80 6.10
N ALA A 137 1.84 -11.97 5.49
CA ALA A 137 2.53 -12.37 4.26
C ALA A 137 1.67 -12.15 3.00
N HIS A 138 0.37 -11.89 3.17
CA HIS A 138 -0.55 -11.57 2.09
C HIS A 138 -0.48 -10.09 1.74
N PHE A 139 -0.42 -9.78 0.44
CA PHE A 139 -0.37 -8.40 -0.05
C PHE A 139 -1.66 -7.64 0.27
N GLY A 140 -1.54 -6.37 0.65
CA GLY A 140 -2.65 -5.47 0.88
C GLY A 140 -3.44 -5.73 2.18
N SER A 141 -2.97 -6.62 3.05
CA SER A 141 -3.62 -6.86 4.34
C SER A 141 -3.33 -5.75 5.35
N ASN A 142 -4.19 -5.64 6.37
CA ASN A 142 -3.95 -4.67 7.45
C ASN A 142 -2.73 -5.06 8.29
N GLU A 143 -2.48 -6.36 8.44
CA GLU A 143 -1.35 -6.92 9.16
C GLU A 143 -0.03 -6.65 8.45
N GLU A 144 0.03 -6.76 7.12
CA GLU A 144 1.19 -6.38 6.31
C GLU A 144 1.47 -4.89 6.46
N ARG A 145 0.45 -4.03 6.33
CA ARG A 145 0.60 -2.58 6.55
C ARG A 145 1.10 -2.25 7.95
N SER A 146 0.63 -2.99 8.96
CA SER A 146 1.09 -2.83 10.34
C SER A 146 2.58 -3.16 10.47
N ARG A 147 3.01 -4.29 9.90
CA ARG A 147 4.44 -4.67 9.84
C ARG A 147 5.27 -3.61 9.11
N ALA A 148 4.77 -3.09 7.98
CA ALA A 148 5.46 -2.06 7.22
C ALA A 148 5.64 -0.76 8.02
N ARG A 149 4.63 -0.34 8.79
CA ARG A 149 4.74 0.80 9.71
C ARG A 149 5.78 0.55 10.82
N SER A 150 5.79 -0.65 11.40
CA SER A 150 6.81 -1.00 12.40
C SER A 150 8.22 -0.97 11.81
N ASN A 151 8.40 -1.45 10.57
CA ASN A 151 9.67 -1.37 9.87
C ASN A 151 10.08 0.08 9.58
N LEU A 152 9.13 0.93 9.15
CA LEU A 152 9.38 2.36 8.92
C LEU A 152 9.85 3.05 10.20
N LEU A 153 9.19 2.77 11.33
CA LEU A 153 9.60 3.32 12.63
C LEU A 153 11.00 2.84 13.02
N ALA A 154 11.32 1.57 12.80
CA ALA A 154 12.66 1.05 13.05
C ALA A 154 13.72 1.74 12.15
N MET A 155 13.39 2.01 10.89
CA MET A 155 14.25 2.78 9.99
C MET A 155 14.43 4.23 10.46
N GLN A 156 13.39 4.87 10.98
CA GLN A 156 13.49 6.22 11.54
C GLN A 156 14.44 6.28 12.73
N LEU A 157 14.42 5.26 13.59
CA LEU A 157 15.36 5.15 14.71
C LEU A 157 16.80 4.93 14.24
N ALA A 158 17.00 4.14 13.18
CA ALA A 158 18.33 3.81 12.66
C ALA A 158 18.95 4.91 11.78
N TYR A 159 18.14 5.58 10.95
CA TYR A 159 18.61 6.49 9.90
C TYR A 159 18.13 7.94 10.08
N GLY A 160 17.32 8.23 11.10
CA GLY A 160 16.72 9.54 11.31
C GLY A 160 15.40 9.75 10.57
N GLN A 161 14.86 10.97 10.64
CA GLN A 161 13.55 11.29 10.07
C GLN A 161 13.59 11.34 8.54
N PRO A 162 12.62 10.73 7.83
CA PRO A 162 12.54 10.83 6.38
C PRO A 162 12.29 12.29 5.99
N SER A 163 13.15 12.83 5.14
CA SER A 163 12.99 14.15 4.54
C SER A 163 12.59 14.00 3.08
N ILE A 164 11.52 14.67 2.68
CA ILE A 164 11.07 14.70 1.29
C ILE A 164 11.55 16.02 0.69
N PHE A 165 12.43 15.94 -0.31
CA PHE A 165 12.79 17.08 -1.14
C PHE A 165 11.99 17.02 -2.43
N PHE A 166 11.15 18.02 -2.67
CA PHE A 166 10.52 18.22 -3.98
C PHE A 166 10.82 19.63 -4.45
N THR A 167 11.14 19.75 -5.74
CA THR A 167 11.37 21.04 -6.38
C THR A 167 10.14 21.36 -7.21
N ILE A 168 9.46 22.44 -6.88
CA ILE A 168 8.42 23.00 -7.75
C ILE A 168 9.10 24.05 -8.63
N SER A 169 9.16 23.78 -9.92
CA SER A 169 9.58 24.76 -10.93
C SER A 169 8.33 25.30 -11.61
N PRO A 170 7.76 26.42 -11.13
CA PRO A 170 6.59 27.02 -11.78
C PRO A 170 6.94 27.45 -13.21
N SER A 171 5.98 27.36 -14.13
CA SER A 171 6.18 27.85 -15.50
C SER A 171 6.48 29.34 -15.50
N SER A 172 7.51 29.76 -16.21
CA SER A 172 7.89 31.17 -16.39
C SER A 172 7.02 31.91 -17.41
N SER A 173 6.19 31.19 -18.16
CA SER A 173 5.44 31.71 -19.32
C SER A 173 4.49 32.88 -19.01
N SER A 174 4.03 33.02 -17.77
CA SER A 174 3.18 34.12 -17.31
C SER A 174 3.83 34.95 -16.20
N SER A 175 5.14 34.80 -15.99
CA SER A 175 5.85 35.57 -14.98
C SER A 175 6.16 36.97 -15.52
N TYR A 176 5.48 37.97 -14.95
CA TYR A 176 5.74 39.39 -15.24
C TYR A 176 7.22 39.75 -15.12
N ARG A 177 7.94 39.17 -14.13
CA ARG A 177 9.39 39.36 -13.95
C ARG A 177 10.23 38.87 -15.12
N VAL A 178 9.82 37.82 -15.81
CA VAL A 178 10.53 37.27 -16.96
C VAL A 178 10.32 38.16 -18.18
N ALA A 179 9.13 38.72 -18.36
CA ALA A 179 8.86 39.74 -19.38
C ALA A 179 9.65 41.04 -19.12
N ALA A 180 9.76 41.46 -17.84
CA ALA A 180 10.56 42.60 -17.41
C ALA A 180 12.05 42.43 -17.70
N LEU A 181 12.65 41.33 -17.25
CA LEU A 181 14.07 41.02 -17.50
C LEU A 181 14.36 40.82 -18.99
N GLY A 182 13.36 40.41 -19.78
CA GLY A 182 13.44 40.32 -21.23
C GLY A 182 13.33 41.66 -21.97
N GLY A 183 13.15 42.78 -21.26
CA GLY A 183 13.02 44.12 -21.85
C GLY A 183 11.71 44.36 -22.59
N ALA A 184 10.69 43.52 -22.36
CA ALA A 184 9.38 43.63 -23.02
C ALA A 184 8.38 44.50 -22.24
N VAL A 185 8.79 45.06 -21.10
CA VAL A 185 7.99 45.92 -20.22
C VAL A 185 8.75 47.22 -20.02
N GLU A 186 8.06 48.35 -20.10
CA GLU A 186 8.64 49.68 -19.88
C GLU A 186 9.05 49.88 -18.41
N ASP A 187 10.18 50.55 -18.17
CA ASP A 187 10.77 50.75 -16.85
C ASP A 187 9.84 51.52 -15.88
N GLU A 188 9.05 52.47 -16.39
CA GLU A 188 8.07 53.22 -15.58
C GLU A 188 6.97 52.32 -15.00
N LEU A 189 6.53 51.33 -15.77
CA LEU A 189 5.53 50.35 -15.32
C LEU A 189 6.14 49.41 -14.26
N LEU A 190 7.43 49.10 -14.39
CA LEU A 190 8.15 48.25 -13.43
C LEU A 190 8.33 48.94 -12.09
N ASP A 191 8.66 50.23 -12.09
CA ASP A 191 8.80 51.01 -10.86
C ASP A 191 7.47 51.18 -10.13
N ALA A 192 6.39 51.43 -10.87
CA ALA A 192 5.04 51.50 -10.29
C ALA A 192 4.62 50.17 -9.64
N VAL A 193 4.81 49.05 -10.33
CA VAL A 193 4.46 47.71 -9.79
C VAL A 193 5.36 47.34 -8.61
N ASN A 194 6.65 47.66 -8.63
CA ASN A 194 7.55 47.39 -7.52
C ASN A 194 7.22 48.23 -6.29
N GLN A 195 6.82 49.49 -6.45
CA GLN A 195 6.36 50.35 -5.35
C GLN A 195 5.11 49.77 -4.69
N GLU A 196 4.11 49.39 -5.50
CA GLU A 196 2.85 48.80 -5.00
C GLU A 196 3.10 47.45 -4.30
N LEU A 197 3.93 46.58 -4.88
CA LEU A 197 4.32 45.30 -4.26
C LEU A 197 5.08 45.51 -2.94
N THR A 198 5.94 46.51 -2.86
CA THR A 198 6.70 46.80 -1.63
C THR A 198 5.79 47.32 -0.52
N GLU A 199 4.77 48.11 -0.86
CA GLU A 199 3.73 48.50 0.08
C GLU A 199 2.92 47.29 0.56
N ILE A 200 2.47 46.42 -0.35
CA ILE A 200 1.69 45.21 -0.03
C ILE A 200 2.50 44.25 0.85
N LEU A 201 3.78 44.02 0.54
CA LEU A 201 4.67 43.16 1.32
C LEU A 201 4.94 43.69 2.74
N ARG A 202 4.80 45.00 2.95
CA ARG A 202 4.93 45.66 4.26
C ARG A 202 3.61 45.78 5.01
N MET A 203 2.47 45.42 4.41
CA MET A 203 1.18 45.43 5.09
C MET A 203 1.13 44.38 6.20
N SER A 204 0.62 44.77 7.36
CA SER A 204 0.41 43.83 8.46
C SER A 204 -0.67 42.80 8.11
N LYS A 205 -0.56 41.61 8.71
CA LYS A 205 -1.48 40.48 8.50
C LYS A 205 -2.96 40.85 8.73
N ALA A 206 -3.24 41.79 9.64
CA ALA A 206 -4.58 42.30 9.91
C ALA A 206 -5.15 43.12 8.74
N LYS A 207 -4.30 43.93 8.09
CA LYS A 207 -4.68 44.78 6.96
C LYS A 207 -4.93 43.96 5.70
N LEU A 208 -4.11 42.92 5.48
CA LEU A 208 -4.32 41.93 4.42
C LEU A 208 -5.61 41.11 4.64
N GLY A 209 -5.91 40.76 5.89
CA GLY A 209 -7.17 40.07 6.25
C GLY A 209 -8.42 40.91 5.99
N ALA A 210 -8.37 42.21 6.28
CA ALA A 210 -9.46 43.13 5.95
C ALA A 210 -9.68 43.28 4.44
N ALA A 211 -8.60 43.36 3.66
CA ALA A 211 -8.66 43.42 2.20
C ALA A 211 -9.24 42.12 1.60
N ALA A 212 -8.82 40.96 2.10
CA ALA A 212 -9.36 39.67 1.68
C ALA A 212 -10.86 39.51 2.01
N ALA A 213 -11.32 40.06 3.14
CA ALA A 213 -12.73 40.07 3.50
C ALA A 213 -13.57 40.99 2.58
N SER A 214 -12.98 42.09 2.11
CA SER A 214 -13.65 43.02 1.19
C SER A 214 -13.74 42.52 -0.25
N ASN A 215 -12.81 41.65 -0.69
CA ASN A 215 -12.79 41.14 -2.07
C ASN A 215 -12.35 39.66 -2.15
N PRO A 216 -13.19 38.73 -1.66
CA PRO A 216 -12.81 37.33 -1.45
C PRO A 216 -12.54 36.55 -2.74
N THR A 217 -13.11 36.97 -3.87
CA THR A 217 -12.91 36.35 -5.19
C THR A 217 -11.56 36.68 -5.83
N ALA A 218 -10.96 37.83 -5.49
CA ALA A 218 -9.65 38.23 -5.99
C ALA A 218 -8.50 37.53 -5.26
N CYS A 219 -8.70 37.15 -3.99
CA CYS A 219 -7.69 36.47 -3.15
C CYS A 219 -7.65 34.94 -3.32
N ALA A 220 -8.52 34.36 -4.15
CA ALA A 220 -8.70 32.91 -4.31
C ALA A 220 -8.18 32.36 -5.66
N ARG A 221 -7.32 33.08 -6.37
CA ARG A 221 -6.69 32.63 -7.62
C ARG A 221 -5.20 32.38 -7.49
#